data_AF-A0A444XLQ0-F1
#
_entry.id   AF-A0A444XLQ0-F1
#
_cell.length_a   1.000
_cell.length_b   1.000
_cell.length_c   1.000
_cell.angle_alpha   90.00
_cell.angle_beta   90.00
_cell.angle_gamma   90.00
#
_symmetry.space_group_name_H-M   'P 1'
#
loop_
_entity.id
_entity.type
_entity.pdbx_description
1 polymer ?
#
loop_
_entity_poly.entity_id
_entity_poly.type
_entity_poly.pdbx_seq_one_letter_code
_entity_poly.pdbx_strand_id
1 'polypeptide(L)'
;MIQHVRQYQVPLQKYMAMMDLQERNERLFYKLLIEHIEELLPVVYAPTVGEACQKYESIFMRPQDLYISLKEKGRILEVLRNWPEKNIQVIVVTDGERILGLGDLGCQGMGIPVGKLSLYTALGGVRPSACLPITIDVGTNNKNLLNDELYIGLKQRRATGQEYAELMHEFMSAVKSYLA
;
A
#
# COMPACT_ATOMS: atom_id res chain seq x y z
N MET A 1 -10.90 15.30 -17.01
CA MET A 1 -9.93 14.55 -16.18
C MET A 1 -8.98 13.70 -16.99
N ILE A 2 -9.44 12.75 -17.83
CA ILE A 2 -8.52 11.90 -18.61
C ILE A 2 -7.52 12.70 -19.47
N GLN A 3 -7.98 13.80 -20.10
CA GLN A 3 -7.12 14.68 -20.89
C GLN A 3 -5.97 15.29 -20.07
N HIS A 4 -6.19 15.57 -18.79
CA HIS A 4 -5.14 16.08 -17.91
C HIS A 4 -4.10 15.00 -17.60
N VAL A 5 -4.55 13.76 -17.31
CA VAL A 5 -3.64 12.61 -17.12
C VAL A 5 -2.78 12.37 -18.37
N ARG A 6 -3.36 12.54 -19.56
CA ARG A 6 -2.66 12.39 -20.85
C ARG A 6 -1.61 13.46 -21.14
N GLN A 7 -1.67 14.63 -20.48
CA GLN A 7 -0.66 15.68 -20.64
C GLN A 7 0.70 15.27 -20.06
N TYR A 8 0.69 14.45 -19.01
CA TYR A 8 1.92 13.92 -18.42
C TYR A 8 2.61 12.94 -19.37
N GLN A 9 3.91 13.14 -19.56
CA GLN A 9 4.73 12.28 -20.44
C GLN A 9 5.38 11.13 -19.66
N VAL A 10 5.69 11.34 -18.39
CA VAL A 10 6.33 10.32 -17.54
C VAL A 10 5.26 9.47 -16.86
N PRO A 11 5.33 8.12 -16.94
CA PRO A 11 4.34 7.25 -16.30
C PRO A 11 4.16 7.50 -14.80
N LEU A 12 5.25 7.74 -14.08
CA LEU A 12 5.21 8.07 -12.65
C LEU A 12 4.40 9.34 -12.34
N GLN A 13 4.46 10.35 -13.21
CA GLN A 13 3.64 11.57 -13.04
C GLN A 13 2.14 11.26 -13.23
N LYS A 14 1.80 10.37 -14.17
CA LYS A 14 0.42 9.89 -14.32
C LYS A 14 -0.04 9.14 -13.07
N TYR A 15 0.82 8.29 -12.50
CA TYR A 15 0.54 7.60 -11.25
C TYR A 15 0.27 8.58 -10.11
N MET A 16 1.15 9.56 -9.90
CA MET A 16 0.96 10.59 -8.87
C MET A 16 -0.36 11.36 -9.06
N ALA A 17 -0.70 11.73 -10.29
CA ALA A 17 -1.96 12.41 -10.59
C ALA A 17 -3.20 11.52 -10.32
N MET A 18 -3.10 10.22 -10.58
CA MET A 18 -4.18 9.27 -10.27
C MET A 18 -4.34 9.04 -8.77
N MET A 19 -3.23 8.93 -8.02
CA MET A 19 -3.27 8.80 -6.56
C MET A 19 -3.82 10.07 -5.90
N ASP A 20 -3.38 11.26 -6.32
CA ASP A 20 -3.96 12.53 -5.86
C ASP A 20 -5.47 12.62 -6.15
N LEU A 21 -5.93 12.11 -7.30
CA LEU A 21 -7.35 12.04 -7.62
C LEU A 21 -8.10 11.09 -6.69
N GLN A 22 -7.52 9.92 -6.37
CA GLN A 22 -8.09 8.97 -5.42
C GLN A 22 -8.32 9.63 -4.06
N GLU A 23 -7.33 10.40 -3.58
CA GLU A 23 -7.42 11.10 -2.31
C GLU A 23 -8.50 12.20 -2.31
N ARG A 24 -8.58 12.99 -3.39
CA ARG A 24 -9.50 14.14 -3.45
C ARG A 24 -10.93 13.75 -3.79
N ASN A 25 -11.12 12.73 -4.63
CA ASN A 25 -12.43 12.29 -5.09
C ASN A 25 -12.39 10.83 -5.53
N GLU A 26 -12.53 9.92 -4.57
CA GLU A 26 -12.54 8.46 -4.75
C GLU A 26 -13.52 8.01 -5.85
N ARG A 27 -14.74 8.56 -5.88
CA ARG A 27 -15.74 8.20 -6.91
C ARG A 27 -15.28 8.55 -8.32
N LEU A 28 -14.66 9.72 -8.47
CA LEU A 28 -14.15 10.16 -9.77
C LEU A 28 -12.91 9.37 -10.19
N PHE A 29 -12.04 9.00 -9.25
CA PHE A 29 -10.92 8.08 -9.49
C PHE A 29 -11.41 6.75 -10.07
N TYR A 30 -12.34 6.07 -9.39
CA TYR A 30 -12.84 4.78 -9.88
C TYR A 30 -13.64 4.91 -11.18
N LYS A 31 -14.46 5.95 -11.34
CA LYS A 31 -15.13 6.22 -12.61
C LYS A 31 -14.13 6.32 -13.76
N LEU A 32 -13.09 7.14 -13.59
CA LEU A 32 -12.05 7.37 -14.60
C LEU A 32 -11.28 6.08 -14.92
N LEU A 33 -10.90 5.32 -13.89
CA LEU A 33 -10.19 4.07 -14.01
C LEU A 33 -11.01 3.01 -14.75
N ILE A 34 -12.32 2.90 -14.47
CA ILE A 34 -13.21 1.94 -15.13
C ILE A 34 -13.44 2.33 -16.60
N GLU A 35 -13.71 3.61 -16.89
CA GLU A 35 -13.97 4.09 -18.26
C GLU A 35 -12.74 3.97 -19.19
N HIS A 36 -11.52 3.97 -18.63
CA HIS A 36 -10.27 3.95 -19.40
C HIS A 36 -9.29 2.87 -18.91
N ILE A 37 -9.82 1.71 -18.53
CA ILE A 37 -9.05 0.67 -17.83
C ILE A 37 -7.81 0.22 -18.60
N GLU A 38 -7.89 0.02 -19.92
CA GLU A 38 -6.74 -0.41 -20.73
C GLU A 38 -5.58 0.59 -20.69
N GLU A 39 -5.88 1.89 -20.64
CA GLU A 39 -4.88 2.97 -20.59
C GLU A 39 -4.33 3.19 -19.19
N LEU A 40 -5.18 3.09 -18.16
CA LEU A 40 -4.85 3.47 -16.79
C LEU A 40 -4.39 2.30 -15.92
N LEU A 41 -4.73 1.06 -16.26
CA LEU A 41 -4.24 -0.12 -15.56
C LEU A 41 -2.70 -0.17 -15.47
N PRO A 42 -1.92 0.03 -16.55
CA PRO A 42 -0.46 0.03 -16.43
C PRO A 42 0.10 1.21 -15.64
N VAL A 43 -0.71 2.27 -15.43
CA VAL A 43 -0.34 3.45 -14.63
C VAL A 43 -0.53 3.17 -13.15
N VAL A 44 -1.69 2.66 -12.71
CA VAL A 44 -2.01 2.44 -11.29
C VAL A 44 -1.58 1.06 -10.77
N TYR A 45 -1.13 0.18 -11.66
CA TYR A 45 -0.61 -1.15 -11.36
C TYR A 45 0.74 -1.37 -12.06
N ALA A 46 1.10 -2.61 -12.39
CA ALA A 46 2.36 -2.91 -13.05
C ALA A 46 2.38 -2.39 -14.50
N PRO A 47 3.50 -1.80 -14.98
CA PRO A 47 4.79 -1.73 -14.29
C PRO A 47 4.98 -0.48 -13.39
N THR A 48 4.19 0.58 -13.56
CA THR A 48 4.46 1.89 -12.94
C THR A 48 4.38 1.87 -11.41
N VAL A 49 3.51 1.05 -10.81
CA VAL A 49 3.45 0.88 -9.35
C VAL A 49 4.78 0.36 -8.78
N GLY A 50 5.55 -0.40 -9.56
CA GLY A 50 6.88 -0.86 -9.16
C GLY A 50 7.86 0.30 -9.04
N GLU A 51 7.87 1.20 -10.03
CA GLU A 51 8.66 2.43 -9.98
C GLU A 51 8.21 3.33 -8.82
N ALA A 52 6.90 3.44 -8.59
CA ALA A 52 6.35 4.18 -7.47
C ALA A 52 6.80 3.61 -6.11
N CYS A 53 6.86 2.29 -5.95
CA CYS A 53 7.40 1.65 -4.74
C CYS A 53 8.92 1.91 -4.58
N GLN A 54 9.69 1.98 -5.66
CA GLN A 54 11.13 2.27 -5.57
C GLN A 54 11.44 3.70 -5.17
N LYS A 55 10.54 4.64 -5.48
CA LYS A 55 10.69 6.07 -5.25
C LYS A 55 9.71 6.61 -4.20
N TYR A 56 9.11 5.72 -3.41
CA TYR A 56 7.96 6.01 -2.56
C TYR A 56 8.29 7.14 -1.57
N GLU A 57 9.49 7.15 -1.03
CA GLU A 57 10.04 8.19 -0.15
C GLU A 57 10.02 9.60 -0.77
N SER A 58 10.17 9.70 -2.10
CA SER A 58 10.20 10.98 -2.82
C SER A 58 8.83 11.45 -3.33
N ILE A 59 7.89 10.52 -3.49
CA ILE A 59 6.54 10.80 -4.02
C ILE A 59 5.45 10.68 -2.95
N PHE A 60 5.82 10.39 -1.71
CA PHE A 60 4.90 10.24 -0.58
C PHE A 60 4.13 11.55 -0.37
N MET A 61 2.79 11.46 -0.41
CA MET A 61 1.91 12.62 -0.23
C MET A 61 1.13 12.50 1.08
N ARG A 62 0.15 11.59 1.14
CA ARG A 62 -0.63 11.31 2.36
C ARG A 62 -0.80 9.81 2.55
N PRO A 63 -0.67 9.31 3.79
CA PRO A 63 -0.98 7.91 4.06
C PRO A 63 -2.50 7.70 4.03
N GLN A 64 -2.97 6.80 3.14
CA GLN A 64 -4.34 6.28 3.14
C GLN A 64 -4.36 4.81 3.58
N ASP A 65 -3.35 4.39 4.33
CA ASP A 65 -3.04 3.00 4.52
C ASP A 65 -2.64 2.74 5.97
N LEU A 66 -2.67 1.47 6.39
CA LEU A 66 -2.29 1.12 7.75
C LEU A 66 -0.89 0.48 7.78
N TYR A 67 0.00 1.09 8.56
CA TYR A 67 1.32 0.55 8.83
C TYR A 67 1.32 -0.07 10.23
N ILE A 68 1.85 -1.28 10.35
CA ILE A 68 1.97 -2.00 11.63
C ILE A 68 3.42 -2.48 11.71
N SER A 69 4.20 -1.95 12.65
CA SER A 69 5.61 -2.31 12.78
C SER A 69 5.84 -3.24 13.97
N LEU A 70 7.08 -3.72 14.11
CA LEU A 70 7.52 -4.46 15.31
C LEU A 70 7.29 -3.68 16.61
N LYS A 71 7.24 -2.34 16.57
CA LYS A 71 7.01 -1.49 17.75
C LYS A 71 5.58 -1.59 18.30
N GLU A 72 4.65 -2.05 17.47
CA GLU A 72 3.23 -2.22 17.80
C GLU A 72 2.91 -3.65 18.26
N LYS A 73 3.90 -4.55 18.37
CA LYS A 73 3.72 -5.87 18.96
C LYS A 73 3.11 -5.77 20.37
N GLY A 74 2.09 -6.60 20.61
CA GLY A 74 1.23 -6.60 21.79
C GLY A 74 0.03 -5.64 21.71
N ARG A 75 -0.06 -4.80 20.68
CA ARG A 75 -1.08 -3.74 20.55
C ARG A 75 -1.69 -3.68 19.14
N ILE A 76 -1.53 -4.71 18.31
CA ILE A 76 -1.99 -4.67 16.91
C ILE A 76 -3.50 -4.42 16.80
N LEU A 77 -4.31 -4.97 17.71
CA LEU A 77 -5.76 -4.74 17.71
C LEU A 77 -6.12 -3.27 17.96
N GLU A 78 -5.36 -2.56 18.79
CA GLU A 78 -5.56 -1.13 19.03
C GLU A 78 -5.24 -0.32 17.77
N VAL A 79 -4.16 -0.69 17.07
CA VAL A 79 -3.78 -0.07 15.79
C VAL A 79 -4.88 -0.26 14.74
N LEU A 80 -5.41 -1.48 14.60
CA LEU A 80 -6.52 -1.76 13.67
C LEU A 80 -7.77 -0.92 13.99
N ARG A 81 -8.08 -0.70 15.27
CA ARG A 81 -9.24 0.10 15.69
C ARG A 81 -9.16 1.58 15.30
N ASN A 82 -7.96 2.10 15.05
CA ASN A 82 -7.75 3.46 14.55
C ASN A 82 -8.20 3.64 13.10
N TRP A 83 -8.41 2.55 12.35
CA TRP A 83 -8.93 2.63 10.99
C TRP A 83 -10.36 3.22 11.00
N PRO A 84 -10.66 4.23 10.15
CA PRO A 84 -11.92 4.94 10.19
C PRO A 84 -13.12 4.07 9.79
N GLU A 85 -12.93 3.19 8.80
CA GLU A 85 -13.98 2.33 8.28
C GLU A 85 -14.17 1.08 9.15
N LYS A 86 -15.43 0.77 9.50
CA LYS A 86 -15.73 -0.34 10.41
C LYS A 86 -16.13 -1.64 9.70
N ASN A 87 -16.57 -1.54 8.44
CA ASN A 87 -17.10 -2.68 7.68
C ASN A 87 -16.08 -3.18 6.65
N ILE A 88 -14.92 -3.64 7.13
CA ILE A 88 -13.86 -4.19 6.28
C ILE A 88 -14.20 -5.61 5.85
N GLN A 89 -13.99 -5.90 4.57
CA GLN A 89 -14.24 -7.21 3.95
C GLN A 89 -12.99 -7.78 3.26
N VAL A 90 -12.11 -6.90 2.78
CA VAL A 90 -10.88 -7.30 2.06
C VAL A 90 -9.69 -6.58 2.66
N ILE A 91 -8.70 -7.36 3.10
CA ILE A 91 -7.40 -6.86 3.50
C ILE A 91 -6.37 -7.36 2.50
N VAL A 92 -5.55 -6.46 1.99
CA VAL A 92 -4.33 -6.85 1.26
C VAL A 92 -3.15 -6.41 2.10
N VAL A 93 -2.31 -7.38 2.47
CA VAL A 93 -1.18 -7.16 3.37
C VAL A 93 0.12 -7.58 2.69
N THR A 94 1.19 -6.84 2.96
CA THR A 94 2.56 -7.18 2.56
C THR A 94 3.54 -6.80 3.66
N ASP A 95 4.71 -7.44 3.71
CA ASP A 95 5.85 -6.99 4.50
C ASP A 95 6.97 -6.36 3.64
N GLY A 96 6.71 -6.21 2.34
CA GLY A 96 7.61 -5.58 1.39
C GLY A 96 8.88 -6.35 1.05
N GLU A 97 9.05 -7.61 1.50
CA GLU A 97 10.31 -8.34 1.28
C GLU A 97 10.52 -8.73 -0.19
N ARG A 98 9.43 -8.93 -0.92
CA ARG A 98 9.48 -9.32 -2.34
C ARG A 98 8.44 -8.57 -3.15
N ILE A 99 8.73 -7.31 -3.43
CA ILE A 99 7.89 -6.47 -4.30
C ILE A 99 8.19 -6.80 -5.76
N LEU A 100 7.27 -7.54 -6.40
CA LEU A 100 7.38 -7.97 -7.80
C LEU A 100 8.75 -8.66 -8.05
N GLY A 101 9.48 -8.22 -9.08
CA GLY A 101 10.87 -8.60 -9.34
C GLY A 101 11.91 -7.61 -8.79
N LEU A 102 11.49 -6.66 -7.94
CA LEU A 102 12.33 -5.56 -7.44
C LEU A 102 13.00 -5.90 -6.10
N GLY A 103 12.61 -7.01 -5.48
CA GLY A 103 13.17 -7.49 -4.21
C GLY A 103 12.60 -6.76 -3.00
N ASP A 104 13.44 -6.56 -2.00
CA ASP A 104 13.06 -5.97 -0.71
C ASP A 104 12.97 -4.45 -0.81
N LEU A 105 11.75 -3.93 -0.70
CA LEU A 105 11.48 -2.49 -0.64
C LEU A 105 10.92 -2.06 0.73
N GLY A 106 10.88 -2.96 1.70
CA GLY A 106 10.40 -2.68 3.06
C GLY A 106 9.05 -1.96 3.08
N CYS A 107 8.95 -0.89 3.86
CA CYS A 107 7.74 -0.08 3.99
C CYS A 107 7.25 0.56 2.67
N GLN A 108 8.14 0.76 1.71
CA GLN A 108 7.79 1.36 0.42
C GLN A 108 6.99 0.41 -0.47
N GLY A 109 6.87 -0.86 -0.08
CA GLY A 109 6.01 -1.84 -0.71
C GLY A 109 4.51 -1.55 -0.60
N MET A 110 4.09 -0.55 0.19
CA MET A 110 2.68 -0.17 0.39
C MET A 110 1.90 0.09 -0.90
N GLY A 111 2.58 0.59 -1.95
CA GLY A 111 1.95 0.80 -3.26
C GLY A 111 1.32 -0.49 -3.83
N ILE A 112 1.81 -1.68 -3.45
CA ILE A 112 1.25 -2.95 -3.91
C ILE A 112 -0.14 -3.23 -3.30
N PRO A 113 -0.33 -3.24 -1.96
CA PRO A 113 -1.67 -3.29 -1.37
C PRO A 113 -2.66 -2.28 -1.95
N VAL A 114 -2.26 -1.01 -2.08
CA VAL A 114 -3.12 0.07 -2.61
C VAL A 114 -3.54 -0.21 -4.05
N GLY A 115 -2.57 -0.55 -4.91
CA GLY A 115 -2.84 -0.89 -6.31
C GLY A 115 -3.73 -2.12 -6.43
N LYS A 116 -3.48 -3.17 -5.64
CA LYS A 116 -4.31 -4.38 -5.60
C LYS A 116 -5.76 -4.05 -5.24
N LEU A 117 -5.99 -3.32 -4.15
CA LEU A 117 -7.35 -2.98 -3.68
C LEU A 117 -8.08 -2.04 -4.65
N SER A 118 -7.35 -1.19 -5.37
CA SER A 118 -7.92 -0.42 -6.47
C SER A 118 -8.50 -1.32 -7.57
N LEU A 119 -7.87 -2.46 -7.87
CA LEU A 119 -8.40 -3.45 -8.81
C LEU A 119 -9.57 -4.26 -8.24
N TYR A 120 -9.56 -4.57 -6.94
CA TYR A 120 -10.73 -5.20 -6.29
C TYR A 120 -11.99 -4.36 -6.48
N THR A 121 -11.85 -3.03 -6.42
CA THR A 121 -12.96 -2.13 -6.70
C THR A 121 -13.26 -2.03 -8.19
N ALA A 122 -12.27 -1.64 -9.00
CA ALA A 122 -12.50 -1.31 -10.41
C ALA A 122 -12.94 -2.51 -11.26
N LEU A 123 -12.43 -3.71 -10.94
CA LEU A 123 -12.71 -4.94 -11.69
C LEU A 123 -13.64 -5.89 -10.92
N GLY A 124 -13.54 -5.90 -9.59
CA GLY A 124 -14.30 -6.83 -8.73
C GLY A 124 -15.58 -6.24 -8.13
N GLY A 125 -15.82 -4.93 -8.27
CA GLY A 125 -16.99 -4.27 -7.70
C GLY A 125 -17.02 -4.22 -6.16
N VAL A 126 -15.90 -4.51 -5.50
CA VAL A 126 -15.78 -4.37 -4.04
C VAL A 126 -15.86 -2.90 -3.67
N ARG A 127 -16.59 -2.57 -2.60
CA ARG A 127 -16.67 -1.17 -2.13
C ARG A 127 -15.30 -0.74 -1.61
N PRO A 128 -14.76 0.43 -2.00
CA PRO A 128 -13.49 0.94 -1.48
C PRO A 128 -13.46 1.04 0.05
N SER A 129 -14.56 1.48 0.66
CA SER A 129 -14.70 1.57 2.12
C SER A 129 -14.65 0.21 2.85
N ALA A 130 -14.73 -0.90 2.11
CA ALA A 130 -14.61 -2.25 2.64
C ALA A 130 -13.18 -2.83 2.46
N CYS A 131 -12.26 -2.03 1.92
CA CYS A 131 -10.89 -2.42 1.63
C CYS A 131 -9.93 -1.79 2.67
N LEU A 132 -8.92 -2.55 3.09
CA LEU A 132 -7.89 -2.09 4.02
C LEU A 132 -6.49 -2.52 3.55
N PRO A 133 -5.67 -1.60 3.02
CA PRO A 133 -4.28 -1.86 2.67
C PRO A 133 -3.40 -1.84 3.93
N ILE A 134 -2.56 -2.86 4.09
CA ILE A 134 -1.67 -2.98 5.25
C ILE A 134 -0.23 -3.27 4.81
N THR A 135 0.73 -2.59 5.44
CA THR A 135 2.14 -2.97 5.42
C THR A 135 2.60 -3.38 6.81
N ILE A 136 3.19 -4.57 6.93
CA ILE A 136 3.82 -5.07 8.15
C ILE A 136 5.32 -4.73 8.10
N ASP A 137 5.75 -3.75 8.89
CA ASP A 137 7.13 -3.29 8.91
C ASP A 137 7.96 -4.04 9.97
N VAL A 138 8.70 -5.03 9.51
CA VAL A 138 9.65 -5.78 10.35
C VAL A 138 11.09 -5.33 10.13
N GLY A 139 11.31 -4.19 9.46
CA GLY A 139 12.61 -3.76 8.94
C GLY A 139 12.82 -4.16 7.48
N THR A 140 14.01 -3.87 6.96
CA THR A 140 14.39 -4.20 5.57
C THR A 140 15.84 -4.66 5.49
N ASN A 141 16.12 -5.58 4.58
CA ASN A 141 17.47 -6.02 4.24
C ASN A 141 18.09 -5.18 3.11
N ASN A 142 17.34 -4.24 2.54
CA ASN A 142 17.83 -3.34 1.51
C ASN A 142 18.77 -2.27 2.11
N LYS A 143 20.07 -2.39 1.81
CA LYS A 143 21.09 -1.45 2.31
C LYS A 143 20.87 -0.02 1.86
N ASN A 144 20.31 0.18 0.66
CA ASN A 144 20.05 1.53 0.14
C ASN A 144 19.00 2.21 1.00
N LEU A 145 17.89 1.53 1.29
CA LEU A 145 16.82 2.04 2.15
C LEU A 145 17.28 2.27 3.60
N LEU A 146 18.13 1.39 4.14
CA LEU A 146 18.69 1.58 5.49
C LEU A 146 19.56 2.84 5.61
N ASN A 147 20.22 3.22 4.51
CA ASN A 147 21.09 4.39 4.46
C ASN A 147 20.38 5.65 3.96
N ASP A 148 19.14 5.54 3.48
CA ASP A 148 18.36 6.65 2.98
C ASP A 148 17.76 7.44 4.15
N GLU A 149 18.00 8.75 4.20
CA GLU A 149 17.46 9.63 5.22
C GLU A 149 15.93 9.70 5.17
N LEU A 150 15.35 9.62 3.98
CA LEU A 150 13.92 9.76 3.71
C LEU A 150 13.14 8.44 3.84
N TYR A 151 13.81 7.31 4.08
CA TYR A 151 13.13 6.03 4.26
C TYR A 151 12.13 6.10 5.42
N ILE A 152 10.86 5.81 5.11
CA ILE A 152 9.73 5.97 6.03
C ILE A 152 9.57 4.81 7.03
N GLY A 153 10.25 3.69 6.80
CA GLY A 153 10.14 2.49 7.64
C GLY A 153 11.18 2.39 8.73
N LEU A 154 11.19 1.26 9.43
CA LEU A 154 12.18 0.94 10.45
C LEU A 154 13.58 0.78 9.83
N LYS A 155 14.51 1.65 10.23
CA LYS A 155 15.93 1.60 9.84
C LYS A 155 16.69 0.50 10.60
N GLN A 156 16.23 -0.75 10.42
CA GLN A 156 16.84 -1.95 10.98
C GLN A 156 16.69 -3.13 10.02
N ARG A 157 17.51 -4.16 10.21
CA ARG A 157 17.38 -5.43 9.48
C ARG A 157 16.07 -6.12 9.83
N ARG A 158 15.59 -6.95 8.90
CA ARG A 158 14.34 -7.71 9.10
C ARG A 158 14.42 -8.57 10.36
N ALA A 159 13.38 -8.51 11.20
CA ALA A 159 13.15 -9.56 12.18
C ALA A 159 12.93 -10.90 11.46
N THR A 160 13.48 -11.97 12.03
CA THR A 160 13.41 -13.32 11.46
C THR A 160 13.08 -14.34 12.53
N GLY A 161 12.70 -15.55 12.12
CA GLY A 161 12.41 -16.65 13.03
C GLY A 161 11.24 -16.34 13.97
N GLN A 162 11.45 -16.58 15.25
CA GLN A 162 10.40 -16.52 16.27
C GLN A 162 9.77 -15.13 16.42
N GLU A 163 10.57 -14.06 16.37
CA GLU A 163 10.07 -12.70 16.54
C GLU A 163 9.07 -12.30 15.45
N TYR A 164 9.40 -12.61 14.18
CA TYR A 164 8.52 -12.41 13.03
C TYR A 164 7.25 -13.27 13.14
N ALA A 165 7.41 -14.55 13.48
CA ALA A 165 6.30 -15.48 13.59
C ALA A 165 5.29 -15.05 14.67
N GLU A 166 5.77 -14.54 15.80
CA GLU A 166 4.92 -14.01 16.88
C GLU A 166 4.14 -12.77 16.45
N LEU A 167 4.77 -11.83 15.76
CA LEU A 167 4.09 -10.65 15.23
C LEU A 167 2.99 -11.03 14.23
N MET A 168 3.29 -11.95 13.30
CA MET A 168 2.32 -12.41 12.32
C MET A 168 1.16 -13.19 12.96
N HIS A 169 1.44 -13.97 14.00
CA HIS A 169 0.40 -14.66 14.76
C HIS A 169 -0.54 -13.68 15.47
N GLU A 170 0.03 -12.66 16.14
CA GLU A 170 -0.75 -11.59 16.74
C GLU A 170 -1.57 -10.84 15.69
N PHE A 171 -0.97 -10.49 14.55
CA PHE A 171 -1.66 -9.80 13.45
C PHE A 171 -2.88 -10.58 12.98
N MET A 172 -2.73 -11.87 12.68
CA MET A 172 -3.86 -12.69 12.22
C MET A 172 -4.96 -12.82 13.29
N SER A 173 -4.57 -12.96 14.56
CA SER A 173 -5.51 -13.03 15.68
C SER A 173 -6.26 -11.71 15.90
N ALA A 174 -5.56 -10.59 15.79
CA ALA A 174 -6.11 -9.25 15.89
C ALA A 174 -7.06 -8.95 14.73
N VAL A 175 -6.68 -9.29 13.48
CA VAL A 175 -7.56 -9.17 12.31
C VAL A 175 -8.83 -9.98 12.47
N LYS A 176 -8.73 -11.25 12.90
CA LYS A 176 -9.91 -12.08 13.15
C LYS A 176 -10.85 -11.46 14.19
N SER A 177 -10.29 -10.88 15.25
CA SER A 177 -11.07 -10.22 16.30
C SER A 177 -11.63 -8.86 15.86
N TYR A 178 -10.93 -8.16 14.97
CA TYR A 178 -11.34 -6.87 14.42
C TYR A 178 -12.49 -6.99 13.41
N LEU A 179 -12.53 -8.09 12.65
CA LEU A 179 -13.56 -8.37 11.64
C LEU A 179 -14.78 -9.13 12.19
N ALA A 180 -14.74 -9.57 13.45
CA ALA A 180 -15.83 -10.27 14.13
C ALA A 180 -16.86 -9.29 14.69
#